data_AF-A0A661XY78-F1
#
_entry.id   AF-A0A661XY78-F1
#
_cell.length_a   1.000
_cell.length_b   1.000
_cell.length_c   1.000
_cell.angle_alpha   90.00
_cell.angle_beta   90.00
_cell.angle_gamma   90.00
#
_symmetry.space_group_name_H-M   'P 1'
#
loop_
_entity.id
_entity.type
_entity.pdbx_description
1 polymer ?
#
loop_
_entity_poly.entity_id
_entity_poly.type
_entity_poly.pdbx_seq_one_letter_code
_entity_poly.pdbx_strand_id
1 'polypeptide(L)'
;MNRKGWTRVFDVDDNGIPTESAAVVVLASALTGTIEGVSYWPGYGGWYGGWWGWGYKKYYGWPGYGWGGVAIPYSYDIGTIYIDMLDRSSYDPVNEKIDLVWMSAMNGVLSSSGFDTNNRIERVIDQAFEQSPYL
;
A
#
# COMPACT_ATOMS: atom_id res chain seq x y z
N MET A 1 13.01 -10.05 -27.92
CA MET A 1 12.12 -8.86 -27.93
C MET A 1 10.67 -9.31 -28.03
N ASN A 2 9.80 -8.82 -27.15
CA ASN A 2 8.38 -9.20 -27.12
C ASN A 2 7.48 -8.25 -27.94
N ARG A 3 6.17 -8.50 -27.97
CA ARG A 3 5.18 -7.66 -28.69
C ARG A 3 5.13 -6.21 -28.20
N LYS A 4 5.61 -5.93 -26.99
CA LYS A 4 5.68 -4.59 -26.38
C LYS A 4 7.04 -3.90 -26.63
N GLY A 5 7.91 -4.48 -27.47
CA GLY A 5 9.15 -3.82 -27.89
C GLY A 5 10.28 -3.85 -26.86
N TRP A 6 10.19 -4.68 -25.82
CA TRP A 6 11.26 -4.84 -24.85
C TRP A 6 11.74 -6.29 -24.78
N THR A 7 12.98 -6.46 -24.34
CA THR A 7 13.56 -7.76 -24.00
C THR A 7 13.83 -7.76 -22.50
N ARG A 8 13.35 -8.78 -21.79
CA ARG A 8 13.68 -8.93 -20.37
C ARG A 8 15.11 -9.44 -20.26
N VAL A 9 15.91 -8.76 -19.46
CA VAL A 9 17.24 -9.23 -19.06
C VAL A 9 17.13 -9.73 -17.63
N PHE A 10 17.45 -11.01 -17.42
CA PHE A 10 17.54 -11.62 -16.09
C PHE A 10 18.91 -12.19 -15.78
N ASP A 11 19.71 -12.40 -16.82
CA ASP A 11 21.02 -13.01 -16.66
C ASP A 11 21.91 -12.01 -15.94
N VAL A 12 22.41 -12.46 -14.80
CA VAL A 12 23.37 -11.75 -13.95
C VAL A 12 24.61 -12.62 -13.83
N ASP A 13 25.79 -12.01 -13.73
CA ASP A 13 27.03 -12.72 -13.45
C ASP A 13 27.06 -13.21 -11.99
N ASP A 14 28.15 -13.87 -11.61
CA ASP A 14 28.35 -14.41 -10.25
C ASP A 14 28.31 -13.34 -9.15
N ASN A 15 28.40 -12.05 -9.51
CA ASN A 15 28.33 -10.90 -8.61
C ASN A 15 26.95 -10.21 -8.63
N GLY A 16 25.98 -10.76 -9.35
CA GLY A 16 24.63 -10.19 -9.48
C GLY A 16 24.56 -9.01 -10.46
N ILE A 17 25.58 -8.80 -11.29
CA ILE A 17 25.60 -7.74 -12.29
C ILE A 17 24.95 -8.25 -13.58
N PRO A 18 23.97 -7.55 -14.17
CA PRO A 18 23.37 -7.97 -15.44
C PRO A 18 24.43 -8.24 -16.52
N THR A 19 24.39 -9.42 -17.13
CA THR A 19 25.33 -9.85 -18.18
C THR A 19 25.09 -9.14 -19.51
N GLU A 20 23.91 -8.54 -19.67
CA GLU A 20 23.55 -7.67 -20.78
C GLU A 20 23.20 -6.26 -20.28
N SER A 21 23.52 -5.25 -21.10
CA SER A 21 23.21 -3.85 -20.78
C SER A 21 21.70 -3.62 -20.83
N ALA A 22 21.10 -3.31 -19.69
CA ALA A 22 19.71 -2.84 -19.60
C ALA A 22 19.65 -1.32 -19.75
N ALA A 23 18.64 -0.80 -20.46
CA ALA A 23 18.39 0.63 -20.53
C ALA A 23 17.68 1.16 -19.26
N VAL A 24 16.76 0.35 -18.71
CA VAL A 24 15.95 0.69 -17.53
C VAL A 24 15.99 -0.48 -16.56
N VAL A 25 16.12 -0.19 -15.27
CA VAL A 25 15.97 -1.16 -14.18
C VAL A 25 14.61 -0.94 -13.54
N VAL A 26 13.82 -2.01 -13.38
CA VAL A 26 12.52 -1.96 -12.71
C VAL A 26 12.60 -2.76 -11.42
N LEU A 27 12.34 -2.11 -10.29
CA LEU A 27 12.28 -2.73 -8.97
C LEU A 27 10.84 -2.74 -8.49
N ALA A 28 10.40 -3.86 -7.92
CA ALA A 28 9.08 -3.99 -7.32
C ALA A 28 9.23 -4.44 -5.87
N SER A 29 8.49 -3.81 -4.97
CA SER A 29 8.41 -4.21 -3.56
C SER A 29 6.99 -4.16 -3.05
N ALA A 30 6.72 -4.89 -1.96
CA ALA A 30 5.41 -4.95 -1.34
C ALA A 30 5.53 -4.76 0.17
N LEU A 31 4.60 -3.97 0.72
CA LEU A 31 4.41 -3.78 2.15
C LEU A 31 3.01 -4.27 2.53
N THR A 32 2.89 -5.03 3.60
CA THR A 32 1.60 -5.42 4.17
C THR A 32 1.49 -4.94 5.62
N GLY A 33 0.27 -4.70 6.07
CA GLY A 33 -0.01 -4.33 7.46
C GLY A 33 -1.47 -4.57 7.80
N THR A 34 -1.76 -4.70 9.10
CA THR A 34 -3.13 -4.87 9.61
C THR A 34 -3.54 -3.60 10.32
N ILE A 35 -4.69 -3.03 9.92
CA ILE A 35 -5.30 -1.90 10.59
C ILE A 35 -6.36 -2.45 11.54
N GLU A 36 -6.24 -2.10 12.81
CA GLU A 36 -7.21 -2.43 13.84
C GLU A 36 -7.79 -1.14 14.42
N GLY A 37 -9.08 -1.15 14.74
CA GLY A 37 -9.74 0.00 15.31
C GLY A 37 -11.09 -0.34 15.94
N VAL A 38 -11.66 0.64 16.63
CA VAL A 38 -12.99 0.54 17.22
C VAL A 38 -13.79 1.73 16.73
N SER A 39 -14.88 1.44 16.00
CA SER A 39 -15.86 2.45 15.63
C SER A 39 -16.89 2.59 16.76
N TYR A 40 -17.27 3.82 17.08
CA TYR A 40 -18.34 4.09 18.04
C TYR A 40 -19.53 4.69 17.31
N TRP A 41 -20.67 3.99 17.35
CA TRP A 41 -21.92 4.52 16.83
C TRP A 41 -22.76 5.06 18.00
N PRO A 42 -22.80 6.39 18.25
CA PRO A 42 -23.79 6.95 19.16
C PRO A 42 -25.16 6.72 18.51
N GLY A 43 -26.03 5.94 19.16
CA GLY A 43 -27.37 5.68 18.66
C GLY A 43 -28.13 6.99 18.35
N TYR A 44 -29.20 6.90 17.56
CA TYR A 44 -30.13 8.01 17.31
C TYR A 44 -30.80 8.43 18.63
N GLY A 45 -30.14 9.28 19.38
CA GLY A 45 -30.56 9.70 20.72
C GLY A 45 -29.70 10.85 21.21
N GLY A 46 -30.10 12.07 20.83
CA GLY A 46 -29.66 13.29 21.50
C GLY A 46 -28.51 14.04 20.83
N TRP A 47 -28.85 14.82 19.80
CA TRP A 47 -28.40 16.22 19.77
C TRP A 47 -28.82 16.84 21.11
N TYR A 48 -28.01 16.80 22.16
CA TYR A 48 -28.03 17.71 23.32
C TYR A 48 -27.10 17.20 24.43
N GLY A 49 -26.02 17.94 24.66
CA GLY A 49 -25.46 18.09 26.01
C GLY A 49 -24.19 17.29 26.33
N GLY A 50 -23.11 18.03 26.61
CA GLY A 50 -22.10 17.55 27.56
C GLY A 50 -20.67 17.58 27.06
N TRP A 51 -20.10 18.77 26.96
CA TRP A 51 -18.68 18.98 27.23
C TRP A 51 -18.29 18.38 28.61
N TRP A 52 -16.99 18.07 28.75
CA TRP A 52 -16.21 17.80 29.98
C TRP A 52 -16.10 16.35 30.46
N GLY A 53 -14.86 15.90 30.68
CA GLY A 53 -14.57 14.99 31.78
C GLY A 53 -13.44 13.97 31.57
N TRP A 54 -12.18 14.43 31.57
CA TRP A 54 -11.08 13.62 32.11
C TRP A 54 -11.47 13.07 33.50
N GLY A 55 -11.36 11.76 33.73
CA GLY A 55 -11.66 11.23 35.06
C GLY A 55 -11.68 9.71 35.17
N TYR A 56 -10.55 9.15 35.60
CA TYR A 56 -10.43 7.86 36.28
C TYR A 56 -11.64 7.57 37.20
N LYS A 57 -12.34 6.42 37.02
CA LYS A 57 -12.71 5.53 38.15
C LYS A 57 -13.35 4.23 37.67
N LYS A 58 -12.76 3.13 38.15
CA LYS A 58 -13.34 1.79 38.24
C LYS A 58 -14.76 1.85 38.81
N TYR A 59 -15.76 1.36 38.08
CA TYR A 59 -16.94 0.76 38.69
C TYR A 59 -17.42 -0.43 37.87
N TYR A 60 -17.35 -1.59 38.52
CA TYR A 60 -18.07 -2.81 38.18
C TYR A 60 -19.58 -2.52 38.16
N GLY A 61 -20.24 -2.76 37.03
CA GLY A 61 -21.69 -2.72 36.90
C GLY A 61 -22.14 -3.66 35.77
N TRP A 62 -22.97 -4.65 36.12
CA TRP A 62 -23.60 -5.62 35.21
C TRP A 62 -24.47 -4.90 34.14
N PRO A 63 -24.73 -5.54 32.98
CA PRO A 63 -25.17 -4.96 31.73
C PRO A 63 -26.64 -4.52 31.82
N GLY A 64 -26.84 -3.24 32.13
CA GLY A 64 -28.13 -2.58 31.95
C GLY A 64 -28.38 -2.36 30.46
N TYR A 65 -29.57 -2.74 30.00
CA TYR A 65 -30.14 -2.41 28.69
C TYR A 65 -30.28 -0.89 28.53
N GLY A 66 -29.14 -0.21 28.34
CA GLY A 66 -29.08 1.19 27.95
C GLY A 66 -28.90 1.27 26.45
N TRP A 67 -29.64 2.17 25.80
CA TRP A 67 -29.39 2.65 24.42
C TRP A 67 -28.08 3.46 24.35
N GLY A 68 -27.00 2.91 24.91
CA GLY A 68 -25.66 3.46 24.86
C GLY A 68 -24.97 2.96 23.60
N GLY A 69 -24.21 3.84 22.95
CA GLY A 69 -23.59 3.55 21.66
C GLY A 69 -22.81 2.24 21.66
N VAL A 70 -22.92 1.50 20.56
CA VAL A 70 -22.26 0.22 20.38
C VAL A 70 -20.85 0.47 19.87
N ALA A 71 -19.85 -0.03 20.59
CA ALA A 71 -18.48 -0.11 20.11
C ALA A 71 -18.36 -1.31 19.16
N ILE A 72 -18.02 -1.07 17.90
CA ILE A 72 -17.87 -2.08 16.86
C ILE A 72 -16.37 -2.16 16.52
N PRO A 73 -15.65 -3.21 16.99
CA PRO A 73 -14.27 -3.41 16.59
C PRO A 73 -14.21 -3.81 15.12
N TYR A 74 -13.16 -3.38 14.43
CA TYR A 74 -12.86 -3.80 13.07
C TYR A 74 -11.35 -4.05 12.94
N SER A 75 -11.01 -5.00 12.07
CA SER A 75 -9.64 -5.29 11.66
C SER A 75 -9.65 -5.64 10.18
N TYR A 76 -8.71 -5.10 9.41
CA TYR A 76 -8.52 -5.45 8.01
C TYR A 76 -7.07 -5.29 7.58
N ASP A 77 -6.65 -6.14 6.66
CA ASP A 77 -5.31 -6.09 6.08
C ASP A 77 -5.26 -5.09 4.93
N ILE A 78 -4.14 -4.38 4.85
CA ILE A 78 -3.77 -3.50 3.76
C ILE A 78 -2.47 -3.99 3.13
N GLY A 79 -2.35 -3.75 1.83
CA GLY A 79 -1.11 -3.98 1.10
C GLY A 79 -0.80 -2.78 0.21
N THR A 80 0.48 -2.46 0.08
CA THR A 80 0.99 -1.45 -0.84
C THR A 80 2.03 -2.09 -1.74
N ILE A 81 1.95 -1.82 -3.04
CA ILE A 81 2.99 -2.20 -3.99
C ILE A 81 3.72 -0.92 -4.41
N TYR A 82 5.04 -0.99 -4.41
CA TYR A 82 5.91 0.03 -4.97
C TYR A 82 6.54 -0.50 -6.25
N ILE A 83 6.60 0.34 -7.27
CA ILE A 83 7.36 0.08 -8.49
C ILE A 83 8.25 1.28 -8.76
N ASP A 84 9.55 1.04 -8.85
CA ASP A 84 10.56 2.04 -9.16
C ASP A 84 11.17 1.73 -10.53
N MET A 85 11.37 2.76 -11.34
CA MET A 85 12.13 2.66 -12.59
C MET A 85 13.36 3.56 -12.49
N LEU A 86 14.53 2.96 -12.73
CA LEU A 86 15.83 3.61 -12.66
C LEU A 86 16.45 3.67 -14.06
N ASP A 87 17.10 4.79 -14.37
CA ASP A 87 17.88 4.93 -15.60
C ASP A 87 19.26 4.30 -15.40
N ARG A 88 19.54 3.20 -16.09
CA ARG A 88 20.83 2.52 -15.95
C ARG A 88 21.99 3.34 -16.49
N SER A 89 21.73 4.23 -17.44
CA SER A 89 22.75 5.07 -18.07
C SER A 89 23.26 6.18 -17.14
N SER A 90 22.49 6.55 -16.11
CA SER A 90 22.88 7.56 -15.10
C SER A 90 23.62 6.99 -13.89
N TYR A 91 23.96 5.70 -13.90
CA TYR A 91 24.72 5.11 -12.79
C TYR A 91 26.09 5.76 -12.62
N ASP A 92 26.31 6.38 -11.47
CA ASP A 92 27.57 6.93 -11.01
C ASP A 92 28.27 5.92 -10.07
N PRO A 93 29.30 5.20 -10.55
CA PRO A 93 29.99 4.20 -9.75
C PRO A 93 30.87 4.79 -8.64
N VAL A 94 31.22 6.07 -8.71
CA VAL A 94 32.08 6.71 -7.70
C VAL A 94 31.26 7.03 -6.45
N ASN A 95 30.02 7.49 -6.64
CA ASN A 95 29.13 7.87 -5.56
C ASN A 95 28.06 6.80 -5.25
N GLU A 96 28.06 5.68 -5.99
CA GLU A 96 27.07 4.59 -5.88
C GLU A 96 25.61 5.09 -6.04
N LYS A 97 25.40 5.99 -7.00
CA LYS A 97 24.08 6.60 -7.25
C LYS A 97 23.54 6.21 -8.62
N ILE A 98 22.22 6.11 -8.72
CA ILE A 98 21.48 5.90 -9.95
C ILE A 98 20.21 6.74 -9.90
N ASP A 99 19.84 7.37 -11.02
CA ASP A 99 18.67 8.24 -11.02
C ASP A 99 17.38 7.42 -11.08
N LEU A 100 16.45 7.78 -10.20
CA LEU A 100 15.05 7.33 -10.22
C LEU A 100 14.29 8.20 -11.22
N VAL A 101 13.82 7.58 -12.31
CA VAL A 101 13.08 8.29 -13.38
C VAL A 101 11.57 8.21 -13.21
N TRP A 102 11.08 7.21 -12.47
CA TRP A 102 9.66 7.07 -12.15
C TRP A 102 9.45 6.18 -10.93
N MET A 103 8.41 6.48 -10.17
CA MET A 103 7.99 5.70 -9.00
C MET A 103 6.46 5.70 -8.93
N SER A 104 5.89 4.55 -8.56
CA SER A 104 4.48 4.41 -8.24
C SER A 104 4.29 3.66 -6.94
N ALA A 105 3.33 4.13 -6.13
CA ALA A 105 2.89 3.48 -4.91
C ALA A 105 1.38 3.23 -4.98
N MET A 106 0.99 1.96 -4.95
CA MET A 106 -0.41 1.52 -5.09
C MET A 106 -0.85 0.89 -3.77
N ASN A 107 -1.63 1.62 -2.97
CA ASN A 107 -2.10 1.19 -1.65
C ASN A 107 -3.49 0.53 -1.72
N GLY A 108 -3.81 -0.31 -0.74
CA GLY A 108 -5.12 -0.93 -0.59
C GLY A 108 -5.37 -2.08 -1.57
N VAL A 109 -4.32 -2.77 -2.01
CA VAL A 109 -4.42 -3.80 -3.05
C VAL A 109 -5.00 -5.12 -2.55
N LEU A 110 -4.93 -5.39 -1.23
CA LEU A 110 -5.43 -6.62 -0.64
C LEU A 110 -6.96 -6.69 -0.63
N SER A 111 -7.45 -7.90 -0.80
CA SER A 111 -8.86 -8.30 -0.70
C SER A 111 -8.95 -9.63 0.04
N SER A 112 -10.16 -10.03 0.45
CA SER A 112 -10.41 -11.35 1.05
C SER A 112 -10.22 -12.53 0.09
N SER A 113 -10.02 -12.27 -1.21
CA SER A 113 -9.70 -13.29 -2.21
C SER A 113 -8.39 -12.95 -2.96
N GLY A 114 -7.58 -13.97 -3.23
CA GLY A 114 -6.36 -13.81 -4.02
C GLY A 114 -6.65 -13.41 -5.47
N PHE A 115 -7.77 -13.87 -6.04
CA PHE A 115 -8.21 -13.50 -7.38
C PHE A 115 -8.52 -11.99 -7.47
N ASP A 116 -9.31 -11.45 -6.54
CA ASP A 116 -9.65 -10.02 -6.52
C ASP A 116 -8.42 -9.17 -6.21
N THR A 117 -7.52 -9.67 -5.36
CA THR A 117 -6.23 -9.03 -5.08
C THR A 117 -5.42 -8.91 -6.38
N ASN A 118 -5.24 -9.99 -7.14
CA ASN A 118 -4.50 -9.97 -8.41
C ASN A 118 -5.15 -9.03 -9.43
N ASN A 119 -6.47 -9.13 -9.63
CA ASN A 119 -7.19 -8.23 -10.54
C ASN A 119 -7.05 -6.76 -10.12
N ARG A 120 -7.08 -6.47 -8.82
CA ARG A 120 -6.90 -5.11 -8.32
C ARG A 120 -5.49 -4.62 -8.63
N ILE A 121 -4.46 -5.44 -8.37
CA ILE A 121 -3.05 -5.12 -8.66
C ILE A 121 -2.86 -4.80 -10.15
N GLU A 122 -3.37 -5.64 -11.04
CA GLU A 122 -3.25 -5.40 -12.49
C GLU A 122 -3.86 -4.06 -12.90
N ARG A 123 -5.09 -3.77 -12.44
CA ARG A 123 -5.76 -2.50 -12.77
C ARG A 123 -5.03 -1.27 -12.23
N VAL A 124 -4.50 -1.33 -11.01
CA VAL A 124 -3.79 -0.17 -10.42
C VAL A 124 -2.42 0.05 -11.07
N ILE A 125 -1.77 -1.00 -11.56
CA ILE A 125 -0.57 -0.88 -12.38
C ILE A 125 -0.92 -0.19 -13.71
N ASP A 126 -1.96 -0.64 -14.40
CA ASP A 126 -2.40 0.00 -15.64
C ASP A 126 -2.76 1.48 -15.42
N GLN A 127 -3.47 1.78 -14.33
CA GLN A 127 -3.82 3.14 -13.94
C GLN A 127 -2.57 4.00 -13.66
N ALA A 128 -1.54 3.44 -13.02
CA ALA A 128 -0.31 4.17 -12.73
C ALA A 128 0.42 4.61 -14.01
N PHE A 129 0.44 3.76 -15.04
CA PHE A 129 0.99 4.11 -16.35
C PHE A 129 0.10 5.10 -17.12
N GLU A 130 -1.23 4.92 -17.07
CA GLU A 130 -2.18 5.86 -17.69
C GLU A 130 -2.06 7.28 -17.10
N GLN A 131 -1.79 7.39 -15.80
CA GLN A 131 -1.55 8.66 -15.11
C GLN A 131 -0.16 9.25 -15.34
N SER A 132 0.72 8.53 -16.04
CA SER A 132 2.11 8.91 -16.31
C SER A 132 2.37 9.07 -17.82
N PRO A 133 1.67 9.96 -18.54
CA PRO A 133 1.77 10.08 -20.00
C PRO A 133 3.13 10.62 -20.51
N TYR A 134 4.02 11.00 -19.59
CA TYR A 134 5.38 11.47 -19.89
C TYR A 134 6.41 10.33 -19.96
N LEU A 135 6.02 9.11 -19.55
CA LEU A 135 6.79 7.88 -19.77
C LEU A 135 6.70 7.44 -21.24
#